data_AF-A0A399IFX0-F1
#
_entry.id   AF-A0A399IFX0-F1
#
_cell.length_a   1.000
_cell.length_b   1.000
_cell.length_c   1.000
_cell.angle_alpha   90.00
_cell.angle_beta   90.00
_cell.angle_gamma   90.00
#
_symmetry.space_group_name_H-M   'P 1'
#
loop_
_entity.id
_entity.type
_entity.pdbx_description
1 polymer ?
#
loop_
_entity_poly.entity_id
_entity_poly.type
_entity_poly.pdbx_seq_one_letter_code
_entity_poly.pdbx_strand_id
1 'polypeptide(L)'
;MKKFLLFSALFLMLLLVASGCSKTYVTGFHTESNFAYPNSNVTPVGYAAGASSPACSLFGQKFVTSDMQDEAVKNALQAKQADILVNYIAFTKLSNFLIVNCTEYLVEGTAAKMVIGTQKLK
;
A
#
# COMPACT_ATOMS: atom_id res chain seq x y z
N MET A 1 -21.29 -45.47 -6.90
CA MET A 1 -20.73 -44.48 -7.85
C MET A 1 -21.44 -43.13 -7.81
N LYS A 2 -22.78 -43.03 -7.97
CA LYS A 2 -23.51 -41.74 -7.93
C LYS A 2 -23.29 -40.90 -6.65
N LYS A 3 -23.25 -41.52 -5.47
CA LYS A 3 -23.00 -40.83 -4.18
C LYS A 3 -21.58 -40.25 -4.05
N PHE A 4 -20.59 -40.88 -4.68
CA PHE A 4 -19.19 -40.44 -4.68
C PHE A 4 -18.99 -39.22 -5.59
N LEU A 5 -19.68 -39.21 -6.75
CA LEU A 5 -19.71 -38.05 -7.65
C LEU A 5 -20.39 -36.82 -7.01
N LEU A 6 -21.48 -37.03 -6.25
CA LEU A 6 -22.14 -35.96 -5.50
C LEU A 6 -21.25 -35.35 -4.40
N PHE A 7 -20.52 -36.19 -3.65
CA PHE A 7 -19.59 -35.73 -2.62
C PHE A 7 -18.41 -34.96 -3.23
N SER A 8 -17.85 -35.45 -4.33
CA SER A 8 -16.75 -34.77 -5.04
C SER A 8 -17.19 -33.42 -5.62
N ALA A 9 -18.40 -33.34 -6.19
CA ALA A 9 -18.94 -32.09 -6.71
C ALA A 9 -19.19 -31.05 -5.61
N LEU A 10 -19.70 -31.49 -4.44
CA LEU A 10 -19.93 -30.61 -3.29
C LEU A 10 -18.62 -30.07 -2.71
N PHE A 11 -17.58 -30.92 -2.63
CA PHE A 11 -16.26 -30.52 -2.15
C PHE A 11 -15.58 -29.53 -3.11
N LEU A 12 -15.69 -29.76 -4.42
CA LEU A 12 -15.18 -28.84 -5.45
C LEU A 12 -15.91 -27.50 -5.41
N MET A 13 -17.23 -27.51 -5.19
CA MET A 13 -18.02 -26.29 -5.03
C MET A 13 -17.58 -25.51 -3.78
N LEU A 14 -17.36 -26.20 -2.66
CA LEU A 14 -16.88 -25.59 -1.42
C LEU A 14 -15.48 -24.94 -1.57
N LEU A 15 -14.58 -25.60 -2.32
CA LEU A 15 -13.26 -25.05 -2.65
C LEU A 15 -13.34 -23.80 -3.53
N LEU A 16 -14.31 -23.72 -4.45
CA LEU A 16 -14.55 -22.54 -5.27
C LEU A 16 -15.06 -21.35 -4.45
N VAL A 17 -15.91 -21.59 -3.44
CA VAL A 17 -16.40 -20.52 -2.52
C VAL A 17 -15.31 -20.06 -1.55
N ALA A 18 -14.27 -20.87 -1.31
CA ALA A 18 -13.13 -20.50 -0.48
C ALA A 18 -12.11 -19.59 -1.21
N SER A 19 -12.42 -19.06 -2.39
CA SER A 19 -11.54 -18.10 -3.06
C SER A 19 -11.61 -16.72 -2.39
N GLY A 20 -10.46 -16.21 -1.94
CA GLY A 20 -10.35 -14.83 -1.46
C GLY A 20 -10.33 -13.85 -2.64
N CYS A 21 -11.00 -12.71 -2.51
CA CYS A 21 -10.92 -11.63 -3.49
C CYS A 21 -10.04 -10.51 -2.93
N SER A 22 -9.19 -9.91 -3.77
CA SER A 22 -8.46 -8.70 -3.43
C SER A 22 -8.64 -7.67 -4.53
N LYS A 23 -8.88 -6.42 -4.14
CA LYS A 23 -9.04 -5.28 -5.02
C LYS A 23 -8.17 -4.14 -4.52
N THR A 24 -7.43 -3.52 -5.43
CA THR A 24 -6.59 -2.35 -5.14
C THR A 24 -7.18 -1.15 -5.84
N TYR A 25 -7.32 -0.05 -5.09
CA TYR A 25 -7.87 1.20 -5.58
C TYR A 25 -6.83 2.30 -5.42
N VAL A 26 -6.69 3.15 -6.43
CA VAL A 26 -5.91 4.37 -6.30
C VAL A 26 -6.71 5.36 -5.46
N THR A 27 -6.10 5.90 -4.41
CA THR A 27 -6.76 6.82 -3.46
C THR A 27 -6.16 8.22 -3.45
N GLY A 28 -4.97 8.42 -4.02
CA GLY A 28 -4.37 9.74 -4.11
C GLY A 28 -3.22 9.80 -5.10
N PHE A 29 -3.15 10.90 -5.85
CA PHE A 29 -2.00 11.25 -6.67
C PHE A 29 -1.30 12.44 -6.03
N HIS A 30 -0.06 12.23 -5.60
CA HIS A 30 0.81 13.24 -5.02
C HIS A 30 2.03 13.45 -5.91
N THR A 31 1.78 13.50 -7.22
CA THR A 31 2.72 13.86 -8.27
C THR A 31 2.93 15.38 -8.22
N GLU A 32 4.18 15.86 -8.24
CA GLU A 32 4.59 17.27 -7.99
C GLU A 32 4.72 17.66 -6.50
N SER A 33 4.90 16.70 -5.58
CA SER A 33 5.09 17.04 -4.15
C SER A 33 6.46 17.65 -3.82
N ASN A 34 7.36 17.77 -4.81
CA ASN A 34 8.57 18.56 -4.68
C ASN A 34 8.82 19.43 -5.91
N PHE A 35 9.09 20.72 -5.71
CA PHE A 35 9.71 21.57 -6.73
C PHE A 35 11.18 21.15 -6.84
N ALA A 36 11.51 20.36 -7.85
CA ALA A 36 12.87 19.87 -8.07
C ALA A 36 13.63 20.77 -9.05
N TYR A 37 14.70 21.37 -8.51
CA TYR A 37 15.97 21.67 -9.17
C TYR A 37 16.07 22.90 -10.11
N PRO A 38 17.14 23.72 -9.97
CA PRO A 38 18.39 23.46 -9.24
C PRO A 38 18.49 23.93 -7.77
N ASN A 39 17.53 24.70 -7.25
CA ASN A 39 17.62 25.33 -5.91
C ASN A 39 16.83 24.59 -4.82
N SER A 40 16.71 23.26 -4.95
CA SER A 40 16.00 22.43 -3.97
C SER A 40 16.99 21.68 -3.08
N ASN A 41 16.70 21.63 -1.78
CA ASN A 41 17.43 20.83 -0.79
C ASN A 41 17.01 19.34 -0.77
N VAL A 42 16.12 18.93 -1.68
CA VAL A 42 15.58 17.58 -1.79
C VAL A 42 16.29 16.85 -2.94
N THR A 43 17.06 15.83 -2.61
CA THR A 43 17.81 15.02 -3.58
C THR A 43 17.17 13.62 -3.70
N PRO A 44 16.62 13.25 -4.87
CA PRO A 44 16.07 11.92 -5.10
C PRO A 44 17.12 10.82 -4.90
N VAL A 45 16.74 9.76 -4.17
CA VAL A 45 17.55 8.55 -3.92
C VAL A 45 17.09 7.39 -4.82
N GLY A 46 15.81 7.36 -5.17
CA GLY A 46 15.25 6.39 -6.13
C GLY A 46 13.85 5.92 -5.76
N TYR A 47 13.35 4.94 -6.51
CA TYR A 47 12.03 4.36 -6.28
C TYR A 47 11.90 3.72 -4.88
N ALA A 48 10.78 3.96 -4.22
CA ALA A 48 10.43 3.39 -2.93
C ALA A 48 8.94 3.06 -2.88
N ALA A 49 8.63 1.93 -2.23
CA ALA A 49 7.27 1.48 -2.00
C ALA A 49 7.15 0.93 -0.58
N GLY A 50 5.98 1.11 0.04
CA GLY A 50 5.71 0.64 1.38
C GLY A 50 4.23 0.38 1.58
N ALA A 51 3.93 -0.51 2.53
CA ALA A 51 2.57 -0.88 2.89
C ALA A 51 2.41 -0.84 4.41
N SER A 52 1.20 -0.51 4.86
CA SER A 52 0.79 -0.65 6.27
C SER A 52 0.55 -2.11 6.62
N SER A 53 0.51 -2.43 7.91
CA SER A 53 -0.03 -3.71 8.34
C SER A 53 -1.53 -3.80 7.96
N PRO A 54 -2.03 -5.00 7.59
CA PRO A 54 -3.44 -5.17 7.22
C PRO A 54 -4.35 -5.04 8.44
N ALA A 55 -5.29 -4.11 8.39
CA ALA A 55 -6.31 -3.93 9.41
C ALA A 55 -7.52 -4.82 9.10
N CYS A 56 -7.65 -5.94 9.82
CA CYS A 56 -8.70 -6.93 9.58
C CYS A 56 -9.88 -6.81 10.56
N SER A 57 -11.08 -7.10 10.08
CA SER A 57 -12.30 -7.20 10.89
C SER A 57 -13.14 -8.40 10.47
N LEU A 58 -13.85 -8.98 11.44
CA LEU A 58 -15.02 -9.79 11.16
C LEU A 58 -16.16 -8.83 10.83
N PHE A 59 -16.87 -9.10 9.72
CA PHE A 59 -18.05 -8.33 9.28
C PHE A 59 -17.80 -6.83 9.03
N GLY A 60 -17.22 -6.51 7.87
CA GLY A 60 -17.06 -5.13 7.39
C GLY A 60 -15.61 -4.69 7.21
N GLN A 61 -15.41 -3.63 6.42
CA GLN A 61 -14.07 -3.10 6.15
C GLN A 61 -13.65 -2.09 7.20
N LYS A 62 -12.37 -2.09 7.55
CA LYS A 62 -11.77 -1.02 8.36
C LYS A 62 -11.47 0.17 7.46
N PHE A 63 -11.71 1.37 7.98
CA PHE A 63 -11.30 2.59 7.31
C PHE A 63 -9.80 2.79 7.43
N VAL A 64 -9.20 3.42 6.42
CA VAL A 64 -7.80 3.85 6.47
C VAL A 64 -7.65 4.93 7.53
N THR A 65 -6.70 4.73 8.45
CA THR A 65 -6.35 5.71 9.50
C THR A 65 -5.06 6.45 9.17
N SER A 66 -4.78 7.55 9.87
CA SER A 66 -3.49 8.25 9.78
C SER A 66 -2.32 7.32 10.07
N ASP A 67 -2.46 6.44 11.07
CA ASP A 67 -1.40 5.53 11.49
C ASP A 67 -1.01 4.56 10.37
N MET A 68 -1.98 4.08 9.59
CA MET A 68 -1.71 3.23 8.42
C MET A 68 -0.95 3.99 7.33
N GLN A 69 -1.27 5.26 7.10
CA GLN A 69 -0.57 6.09 6.13
C GLN A 69 0.87 6.35 6.57
N ASP A 70 1.06 6.72 7.84
CA ASP A 70 2.37 6.94 8.44
C ASP A 70 3.23 5.68 8.41
N GLU A 71 2.66 4.52 8.72
CA GLU A 71 3.34 3.23 8.65
C GLU A 71 3.79 2.91 7.23
N ALA A 72 2.90 3.05 6.23
CA ALA A 72 3.22 2.79 4.84
C ALA A 72 4.37 3.69 4.33
N VAL A 73 4.34 4.99 4.67
CA VAL A 73 5.40 5.94 4.31
C VAL A 73 6.71 5.60 5.03
N LYS A 74 6.68 5.33 6.33
CA LYS A 74 7.88 4.92 7.09
C LYS A 74 8.51 3.67 6.50
N ASN A 75 7.70 2.66 6.18
CA ASN A 75 8.16 1.41 5.57
C ASN A 75 8.79 1.66 4.19
N ALA A 76 8.22 2.57 3.38
CA ALA A 76 8.81 2.95 2.09
C ALA A 76 10.18 3.62 2.26
N LEU A 77 10.33 4.49 3.26
CA LEU A 77 11.56 5.26 3.48
C LEU A 77 12.68 4.45 4.13
N GLN A 78 12.36 3.53 5.04
CA GLN A 78 13.33 2.68 5.73
C GLN A 78 14.20 1.89 4.75
N ALA A 79 13.60 1.33 3.69
CA ALA A 79 14.32 0.55 2.68
C ALA A 79 15.41 1.35 1.94
N LYS A 80 15.27 2.68 1.88
CA LYS A 80 16.21 3.59 1.20
C LYS A 80 16.99 4.50 2.15
N GLN A 81 16.80 4.31 3.46
CA GLN A 81 17.30 5.22 4.50
C GLN A 81 17.00 6.68 4.15
N ALA A 82 15.84 6.98 3.55
CA ALA A 82 15.51 8.32 3.05
C ALA A 82 14.70 9.12 4.07
N ASP A 83 14.56 10.43 3.83
CA ASP A 83 13.94 11.35 4.80
C ASP A 83 12.51 11.71 4.40
N ILE A 84 12.20 11.74 3.09
CA ILE A 84 10.90 12.10 2.55
C ILE A 84 10.54 11.28 1.32
N LEU A 85 9.25 11.00 1.14
CA LEU A 85 8.69 10.38 -0.06
C LEU A 85 8.05 11.47 -0.92
N VAL A 86 8.50 11.61 -2.16
CA VAL A 86 8.02 12.60 -3.13
C VAL A 86 7.47 11.93 -4.37
N ASN A 87 6.60 12.62 -5.10
CA ASN A 87 6.00 12.16 -6.35
C ASN A 87 5.40 10.75 -6.21
N TYR A 88 4.53 10.58 -5.20
CA TYR A 88 4.00 9.28 -4.83
C TYR A 88 2.52 9.13 -5.19
N ILE A 89 2.12 7.88 -5.36
CA ILE A 89 0.74 7.45 -5.54
C ILE A 89 0.36 6.64 -4.30
N ALA A 90 -0.83 6.90 -3.79
CA ALA A 90 -1.40 6.16 -2.68
C ALA A 90 -2.47 5.18 -3.19
N PHE A 91 -2.51 4.00 -2.58
CA PHE A 91 -3.47 2.96 -2.87
C PHE A 91 -4.09 2.44 -1.59
N THR A 92 -5.34 1.98 -1.70
CA THR A 92 -6.00 1.17 -0.69
C THR A 92 -6.29 -0.20 -1.26
N LYS A 93 -5.77 -1.24 -0.62
CA LYS A 93 -6.02 -2.62 -0.97
C LYS A 93 -7.01 -3.22 0.01
N LEU A 94 -8.08 -3.75 -0.54
CA LEU A 94 -9.13 -4.43 0.18
C LEU A 94 -9.02 -5.91 -0.16
N SER A 95 -8.90 -6.76 0.86
CA SER A 95 -8.91 -8.21 0.69
C SER A 95 -10.01 -8.81 1.56
N ASN A 96 -10.72 -9.79 1.01
CA ASN A 96 -11.75 -10.51 1.72
C ASN A 96 -11.54 -12.01 1.56
N PHE A 97 -11.68 -12.72 2.67
CA PHE A 97 -11.69 -14.16 2.73
C PHE A 97 -12.80 -14.60 3.69
N LEU A 98 -13.83 -15.25 3.15
CA LEU A 98 -15.05 -15.56 3.88
C LEU A 98 -15.62 -14.31 4.58
N ILE A 99 -15.69 -14.31 5.91
CA ILE A 99 -16.22 -13.20 6.74
C ILE A 99 -15.13 -12.20 7.17
N VAL A 100 -13.87 -12.51 6.90
CA VAL A 100 -12.73 -11.66 7.26
C VAL A 100 -12.48 -10.68 6.13
N ASN A 101 -12.49 -9.40 6.46
CA ASN A 101 -12.18 -8.32 5.53
C ASN A 101 -10.97 -7.57 6.07
N CYS A 102 -9.98 -7.32 5.24
CA CYS A 102 -8.77 -6.59 5.59
C CYS A 102 -8.60 -5.40 4.67
N THR A 103 -8.13 -4.30 5.26
CA THR A 103 -7.76 -3.07 4.56
C THR A 103 -6.27 -2.84 4.76
N GLU A 104 -5.56 -2.54 3.69
CA GLU A 104 -4.13 -2.24 3.67
C GLU A 104 -3.93 -0.93 2.90
N TYR A 105 -3.06 -0.05 3.39
CA TYR A 105 -2.70 1.19 2.70
C TYR A 105 -1.30 1.06 2.10
N LEU A 106 -1.14 1.47 0.85
CA LEU A 106 0.12 1.33 0.13
C LEU A 106 0.52 2.68 -0.48
N VAL A 107 1.83 2.91 -0.57
CA VAL A 107 2.41 4.07 -1.24
C VAL A 107 3.52 3.62 -2.18
N GLU A 108 3.59 4.24 -3.35
CA GLU A 108 4.65 4.02 -4.34
C GLU A 108 5.11 5.37 -4.87
N GLY A 109 6.41 5.66 -4.83
CA GLY A 109 6.94 6.95 -5.26
C GLY A 109 8.46 7.02 -5.27
N THR A 110 8.99 8.24 -5.13
CA THR A 110 10.43 8.49 -5.11
C THR A 110 10.88 8.86 -3.71
N ALA A 111 11.73 8.04 -3.10
CA ALA A 111 12.41 8.40 -1.86
C ALA A 111 13.47 9.47 -2.12
N ALA A 112 13.59 10.44 -1.24
CA ALA A 112 14.56 11.53 -1.33
C ALA A 112 15.20 11.85 0.03
N LYS A 113 16.44 12.35 -0.04
CA LYS A 113 17.16 12.94 1.08
C LYS A 113 16.87 14.42 1.16
N MET A 114 16.73 14.95 2.36
CA MET A 114 16.50 16.37 2.60
C MET A 114 17.63 16.93 3.46
N VAL A 115 18.41 17.87 2.91
CA VAL A 115 19.44 18.57 3.67
C VAL A 115 18.84 19.84 4.28
N ILE A 116 18.69 19.86 5.60
CA ILE A 116 18.18 21.04 6.32
C ILE A 116 19.33 22.04 6.49
N GLY A 117 19.31 23.14 5.75
CA GLY A 117 20.33 24.19 5.82
C GLY A 117 20.34 25.15 4.63
N THR A 118 21.24 26.14 4.65
CA THR A 118 21.41 27.11 3.56
C THR A 118 22.10 26.48 2.34
N GLN A 119 21.35 26.35 1.24
CA GLN A 119 21.94 26.05 -0.06
C GLN A 119 22.60 27.31 -0.61
N LYS A 120 23.87 27.23 -1.04
CA LYS A 120 24.46 28.30 -1.85
C LYS A 120 23.80 28.23 -3.23
N LEU A 121 22.90 29.17 -3.49
CA LEU A 121 22.34 29.40 -4.82
C LEU A 121 23.51 29.73 -5.77
N LYS A 122 23.58 29.06 -6.92
CA LYS A 122 24.51 29.43 -8.00
C LYS A 122 23.85 30.46 -8.90
#